data_AF-A0A1E7J7D5-F1
#
_entry.id   AF-A0A1E7J7D5-F1
#
_cell.length_a   1.000
_cell.length_b   1.000
_cell.length_c   1.000
_cell.angle_alpha   90.00
_cell.angle_beta   90.00
_cell.angle_gamma   90.00
#
_symmetry.space_group_name_H-M   'P 1'
#
loop_
_entity.id
_entity.type
_entity.pdbx_description
1 polymer ?
#
loop_
_entity_poly.entity_id
_entity_poly.type
_entity_poly.pdbx_seq_one_letter_code
_entity_poly.pdbx_strand_id
1 'polypeptide(L)'
;MPEYLSPGVYIEEFEIGAKPIEGVGTSTAGILGMTERGPLKPRLVASFSNFVRVYGGYIPDSLTAYSVEGFFNNGGQRCFIGRVVKSGAAPAELDSIVPLVINAVGPGAWGNRIAVRVEKASSGDASLFKLIVAYWSDALPEDLSETGDSDEERTLNLSKLLEGADILEVFDNLSTDNKSQDHFLKRINDISTLIELEEPVNTDRPPDTTGVFVVPSENGDDGVPALTREDMRGNPGAEPGERTGLTAFTEIDEIAILYAPDSYAPSFDATGTGRKALFDDLMTHCEKLKDRFVILDVPSGTSDISGLTLSASPLRPSKYGAVYYPWIKVMDPLTKRKKMIPSGGHIAGIYARSDQERGVHKAPANEKVRGAVELEFQITKGEQDILNPRNINCIRNFVGRGTLVWGARTMSLDTLWKYINVRRLFIFIEESIEEGTQWVVFEPNDEKLWARVRATITQFLTRVWRDGALMGTKAEEAFFVKCDRTTMTQDDIDNGRLICVIGIAPVKPAEFVIFRIAQWSGGSSVTE
;
A
#
# COMPACT_ATOMS: atom_id res chain seq x y z
N MET A 1 -39.81 -16.84 -27.81
CA MET A 1 -38.93 -17.61 -28.73
C MET A 1 -38.96 -16.91 -30.07
N PRO A 2 -37.81 -16.67 -30.72
CA PRO A 2 -37.80 -16.14 -32.07
C PRO A 2 -38.48 -17.14 -33.01
N GLU A 3 -39.28 -16.65 -33.95
CA GLU A 3 -39.98 -17.51 -34.91
C GLU A 3 -39.20 -17.48 -36.24
N TYR A 4 -38.60 -18.62 -36.59
CA TYR A 4 -37.79 -18.78 -37.79
C TYR A 4 -38.66 -19.20 -38.97
N LEU A 5 -38.89 -18.26 -39.89
CA LEU A 5 -39.86 -18.41 -40.99
C LEU A 5 -39.23 -18.88 -42.33
N SER A 6 -37.94 -19.23 -42.36
CA SER A 6 -37.27 -19.71 -43.57
C SER A 6 -36.18 -20.76 -43.26
N PRO A 7 -35.75 -21.57 -44.24
CA PRO A 7 -34.61 -22.46 -44.08
C PRO A 7 -33.29 -21.68 -44.23
N GLY A 8 -32.38 -21.74 -43.26
CA GLY A 8 -31.08 -21.07 -43.28
C GLY A 8 -30.20 -21.42 -42.09
N VAL A 9 -28.95 -20.92 -42.07
CA VAL A 9 -28.08 -20.93 -40.89
C VAL A 9 -28.31 -19.63 -40.13
N TYR A 10 -28.77 -19.74 -38.88
CA TYR A 10 -28.99 -18.60 -38.00
C TYR A 10 -27.91 -18.56 -36.93
N ILE A 11 -27.36 -17.36 -36.71
CA ILE A 11 -26.43 -17.09 -35.62
C ILE A 11 -27.21 -16.22 -34.63
N GLU A 12 -27.45 -16.76 -33.44
CA GLU A 12 -27.99 -16.00 -32.30
C GLU A 12 -26.82 -15.60 -31.39
N GLU A 13 -26.75 -14.32 -31.04
CA GLU A 13 -25.97 -13.87 -29.89
C GLU A 13 -26.87 -14.01 -28.66
N PHE A 14 -26.56 -14.96 -27.80
CA PHE A 14 -27.13 -15.05 -26.46
C PHE A 14 -26.04 -14.71 -25.45
N GLU A 15 -26.38 -13.93 -24.43
CA GLU A 15 -25.42 -13.67 -23.35
C GLU A 15 -25.13 -14.96 -22.60
N ILE A 16 -23.90 -15.44 -22.72
CA ILE A 16 -23.42 -16.66 -22.08
C ILE A 16 -23.15 -16.34 -20.60
N GLY A 17 -24.19 -16.41 -19.77
CA GLY A 17 -24.07 -16.39 -18.30
C GLY A 17 -23.48 -15.12 -17.71
N ALA A 18 -23.52 -15.02 -16.37
CA ALA A 18 -22.77 -13.98 -15.67
C ALA A 18 -21.26 -14.28 -15.80
N LYS A 19 -20.44 -13.23 -15.93
CA LYS A 19 -18.98 -13.37 -15.87
C LYS A 19 -18.58 -14.12 -14.59
N PRO A 20 -17.66 -15.09 -14.64
CA PRO A 20 -17.13 -15.70 -13.44
C PRO A 20 -16.56 -14.64 -12.49
N ILE A 21 -16.82 -14.78 -11.18
CA ILE A 21 -16.21 -13.91 -10.15
C ILE A 21 -14.71 -14.16 -10.13
N GLU A 22 -13.88 -13.18 -10.45
CA GLU A 22 -12.43 -13.32 -10.26
C GLU A 22 -12.02 -12.98 -8.82
N GLY A 23 -10.94 -13.60 -8.36
CA GLY A 23 -10.40 -13.32 -7.04
C GLY A 23 -9.68 -11.97 -7.01
N VAL A 24 -9.97 -11.14 -6.03
CA VAL A 24 -9.28 -9.85 -5.85
C VAL A 24 -7.83 -10.01 -5.42
N GLY A 25 -7.04 -8.94 -5.63
CA GLY A 25 -5.66 -8.87 -5.16
C GLY A 25 -5.59 -8.76 -3.63
N THR A 26 -4.78 -9.61 -2.98
CA THR A 26 -4.59 -9.60 -1.51
C THR A 26 -3.22 -9.11 -1.07
N SER A 27 -2.33 -8.81 -2.02
CA SER A 27 -0.90 -8.56 -1.78
C SER A 27 -0.48 -7.09 -1.81
N THR A 28 -1.36 -6.18 -2.24
CA THR A 28 -1.05 -4.76 -2.34
C THR A 28 -1.06 -4.12 -0.96
N ALA A 29 0.04 -3.44 -0.61
CA ALA A 29 0.13 -2.71 0.65
C ALA A 29 -0.15 -1.21 0.48
N GLY A 30 -0.70 -0.56 1.50
CA GLY A 30 -0.69 0.88 1.69
C GLY A 30 0.29 1.20 2.82
N ILE A 31 1.37 1.91 2.52
CA ILE A 31 2.39 2.32 3.49
C ILE A 31 2.27 3.83 3.70
N LEU A 32 1.97 4.22 4.94
CA LEU A 32 1.71 5.60 5.34
C LEU A 32 2.87 6.15 6.18
N GLY A 33 3.50 7.23 5.74
CA GLY A 33 4.55 7.88 6.52
C GLY A 33 5.27 8.99 5.77
N MET A 34 6.26 9.57 6.43
CA MET A 34 7.09 10.63 5.89
C MET A 34 8.05 10.10 4.83
N THR A 35 8.32 10.96 3.85
CA THR A 35 9.29 10.73 2.79
C THR A 35 10.01 12.03 2.47
N GLU A 36 11.21 11.94 1.89
CA GLU A 36 12.05 13.09 1.57
C GLU A 36 11.32 14.10 0.68
N ARG A 37 10.62 13.60 -0.33
CA ARG A 37 9.93 14.41 -1.35
C ARG A 37 8.71 13.70 -1.93
N GLY A 38 8.10 14.30 -2.94
CA GLY A 38 7.02 13.70 -3.72
C GLY A 38 5.63 14.18 -3.34
N PRO A 39 4.58 13.72 -4.04
CA PRO A 39 3.22 14.21 -3.86
C PRO A 39 2.59 13.72 -2.55
N LEU A 40 1.65 14.50 -2.02
CA LEU A 40 0.81 14.07 -0.88
C LEU A 40 -0.28 13.07 -1.30
N LYS A 41 -0.76 13.18 -2.55
CA LYS A 41 -1.69 12.21 -3.11
C LYS A 41 -1.00 10.84 -3.21
N PRO A 42 -1.62 9.76 -2.70
CA PRO A 42 -1.00 8.45 -2.77
C PRO A 42 -0.68 8.03 -4.19
N ARG A 43 0.55 7.52 -4.41
CA ARG A 43 0.94 6.92 -5.68
C ARG A 43 1.34 5.47 -5.50
N LEU A 44 1.00 4.66 -6.51
CA LEU A 44 1.44 3.28 -6.62
C LEU A 44 2.92 3.24 -6.97
N VAL A 45 3.69 2.46 -6.22
CA VAL A 45 5.08 2.12 -6.54
C VAL A 45 5.24 0.61 -6.69
N ALA A 46 5.99 0.19 -7.70
CA ALA A 46 6.17 -1.22 -8.07
C ALA A 46 7.57 -1.77 -7.74
N SER A 47 8.47 -0.94 -7.22
CA SER A 47 9.80 -1.35 -6.75
C SER A 47 10.37 -0.33 -5.79
N PHE A 48 11.39 -0.73 -5.02
CA PHE A 48 12.11 0.23 -4.16
C PHE A 48 12.84 1.30 -4.98
N SER A 49 13.40 0.97 -6.15
CA SER A 49 14.01 1.98 -7.03
C SER A 49 12.98 2.99 -7.56
N ASN A 50 11.76 2.54 -7.85
CA ASN A 50 10.66 3.44 -8.22
C ASN A 50 10.22 4.32 -7.03
N PHE A 51 10.19 3.77 -5.81
CA PHE A 51 9.99 4.56 -4.59
C PHE A 51 11.06 5.66 -4.47
N VAL A 52 12.35 5.32 -4.57
CA VAL A 52 13.46 6.30 -4.48
C VAL A 52 13.34 7.38 -5.56
N ARG A 53 12.95 7.00 -6.78
CA ARG A 53 12.72 7.95 -7.89
C ARG A 53 11.57 8.92 -7.64
N VAL A 54 10.56 8.59 -6.84
CA VAL A 54 9.40 9.49 -6.60
C VAL A 54 9.49 10.20 -5.26
N TYR A 55 9.87 9.47 -4.22
CA TYR A 55 9.76 9.88 -2.82
C TYR A 55 11.11 10.13 -2.14
N GLY A 56 12.21 9.84 -2.83
CA GLY A 56 13.56 9.97 -2.29
C GLY A 56 13.98 8.79 -1.41
N GLY A 57 15.11 8.97 -0.73
CA GLY A 57 15.82 7.89 -0.04
C GLY A 57 15.43 7.71 1.42
N TYR A 58 16.41 7.26 2.20
CA TYR A 58 16.28 7.16 3.65
C TYR A 58 16.51 8.54 4.26
N ILE A 59 15.58 9.00 5.11
CA ILE A 59 15.75 10.22 5.90
C ILE A 59 15.94 9.88 7.38
N PRO A 60 16.70 10.67 8.16
CA PRO A 60 16.99 10.35 9.56
C PRO A 60 15.75 10.18 10.44
N ASP A 61 14.73 11.02 10.21
CA ASP A 61 13.51 11.13 11.03
C ASP A 61 12.38 10.16 10.62
N SER A 62 12.62 9.26 9.67
CA SER A 62 11.61 8.33 9.16
C SER A 62 12.12 6.88 9.06
N LEU A 63 11.16 5.97 9.19
CA LEU A 63 11.26 4.53 9.05
C LEU A 63 10.55 4.03 7.78
N THR A 64 9.94 4.93 7.00
CA THR A 64 9.14 4.60 5.80
C THR A 64 9.99 3.93 4.73
N ALA A 65 11.12 4.53 4.32
CA ALA A 65 11.99 3.95 3.28
C ALA A 65 12.48 2.52 3.64
N TYR A 66 12.87 2.30 4.90
CA TYR A 66 13.26 0.98 5.40
C TYR A 66 12.10 -0.05 5.34
N SER A 67 10.88 0.42 5.59
CA SER A 67 9.69 -0.43 5.56
C SER A 67 9.27 -0.79 4.14
N VAL A 68 9.37 0.16 3.20
CA VAL A 68 9.11 -0.04 1.77
C VAL A 68 10.16 -0.98 1.18
N GLU A 69 11.45 -0.78 1.46
CA GLU A 69 12.51 -1.70 1.06
C GLU A 69 12.27 -3.11 1.63
N GLY A 70 11.94 -3.19 2.93
CA GLY A 70 11.60 -4.43 3.61
C GLY A 70 10.43 -5.16 2.95
N PHE A 71 9.39 -4.44 2.54
CA PHE A 71 8.24 -4.97 1.80
C PHE A 71 8.66 -5.63 0.49
N PHE A 72 9.38 -4.90 -0.37
CA PHE A 72 9.83 -5.42 -1.67
C PHE A 72 10.82 -6.59 -1.51
N ASN A 73 11.79 -6.48 -0.60
CA ASN A 73 12.77 -7.55 -0.34
C ASN A 73 12.11 -8.84 0.17
N ASN A 74 10.94 -8.73 0.82
CA ASN A 74 10.20 -9.88 1.31
C ASN A 74 9.14 -10.43 0.34
N GLY A 75 9.05 -9.91 -0.88
CA GLY A 75 8.18 -10.45 -1.95
C GLY A 75 6.90 -9.66 -2.19
N GLY A 76 6.78 -8.47 -1.61
CA GLY A 76 5.84 -7.45 -2.07
C GLY A 76 6.15 -7.02 -3.50
N GLN A 77 5.12 -6.77 -4.31
CA GLN A 77 5.27 -6.39 -5.72
C GLN A 77 4.79 -4.97 -6.02
N ARG A 78 3.80 -4.49 -5.27
CA ARG A 78 3.24 -3.15 -5.44
C ARG A 78 2.70 -2.62 -4.13
N CYS A 79 2.94 -1.36 -3.85
CA CYS A 79 2.34 -0.68 -2.70
C CYS A 79 1.99 0.76 -3.04
N PHE A 80 0.94 1.28 -2.40
CA PHE A 80 0.64 2.70 -2.39
C PHE A 80 1.41 3.38 -1.27
N ILE A 81 2.00 4.53 -1.57
CA ILE A 81 2.68 5.36 -0.59
C ILE A 81 1.81 6.54 -0.25
N GLY A 82 1.31 6.60 0.98
CA GLY A 82 0.67 7.79 1.53
C GLY A 82 1.75 8.65 2.17
N ARG A 83 2.23 9.67 1.45
CA ARG A 83 3.20 10.61 2.00
C ARG A 83 2.52 11.47 3.06
N VAL A 84 3.16 11.56 4.23
CA VAL A 84 2.76 12.44 5.32
C VAL A 84 3.82 13.51 5.51
N VAL A 85 3.39 14.75 5.67
CA VAL A 85 4.26 15.89 6.01
C VAL A 85 3.82 16.46 7.36
N LYS A 86 4.74 17.14 8.04
CA LYS A 86 4.45 17.76 9.34
C LYS A 86 3.61 19.01 9.12
N SER A 87 2.80 19.37 10.12
CA SER A 87 2.01 20.61 10.07
C SER A 87 2.88 21.83 9.75
N GLY A 88 2.41 22.68 8.84
CA GLY A 88 3.14 23.88 8.39
C GLY A 88 4.16 23.65 7.27
N ALA A 89 4.35 22.41 6.79
CA ALA A 89 5.19 22.16 5.63
C ALA A 89 4.62 22.86 4.38
N ALA A 90 5.49 23.46 3.56
CA ALA A 90 5.14 24.19 2.34
C ALA A 90 5.99 23.76 1.15
N PRO A 91 5.45 23.73 -0.08
CA PRO A 91 6.24 23.49 -1.29
C PRO A 91 7.14 24.69 -1.60
N ALA A 92 8.21 24.45 -2.37
CA ALA A 92 8.99 25.53 -2.97
C ALA A 92 8.28 26.02 -4.24
N GLU A 93 8.31 27.32 -4.49
CA GLU A 93 7.58 27.94 -5.60
C GLU A 93 8.54 28.72 -6.52
N LEU A 94 8.26 28.66 -7.81
CA LEU A 94 9.01 29.31 -8.88
C LEU A 94 8.02 30.00 -9.83
N ASP A 95 7.88 31.31 -9.65
CA ASP A 95 6.98 32.19 -10.40
C ASP A 95 7.72 33.15 -11.36
N SER A 96 9.04 33.05 -11.42
CA SER A 96 9.90 33.98 -12.16
C SER A 96 9.96 33.75 -13.67
N ILE A 97 9.39 32.64 -14.19
CA ILE A 97 9.36 32.28 -15.61
C ILE A 97 7.95 32.48 -16.19
N VAL A 98 7.54 33.73 -16.39
CA VAL A 98 6.18 34.04 -16.90
C VAL A 98 5.95 33.42 -18.30
N PRO A 99 4.81 32.75 -18.57
CA PRO A 99 3.63 32.62 -17.70
C PRO A 99 3.57 31.34 -16.87
N LEU A 100 4.65 30.58 -16.79
CA LEU A 100 4.72 29.35 -15.99
C LEU A 100 4.73 29.70 -14.50
N VAL A 101 3.83 29.07 -13.76
CA VAL A 101 3.85 29.02 -12.30
C VAL A 101 4.20 27.58 -11.93
N ILE A 102 5.42 27.38 -11.40
CA ILE A 102 5.98 26.06 -11.14
C ILE A 102 6.13 25.85 -9.65
N ASN A 103 5.49 24.81 -9.13
CA ASN A 103 5.62 24.41 -7.73
C ASN A 103 6.38 23.10 -7.65
N ALA A 104 7.11 22.89 -6.55
CA ALA A 104 7.54 21.55 -6.19
C ALA A 104 6.30 20.65 -6.02
N VAL A 105 6.34 19.41 -6.51
CA VAL A 105 5.19 18.47 -6.53
C VAL A 105 4.63 18.14 -5.13
N GLY A 106 5.32 18.54 -4.07
CA GLY A 106 4.80 18.47 -2.72
C GLY A 106 5.69 19.21 -1.72
N PRO A 107 5.19 19.40 -0.48
CA PRO A 107 5.87 20.19 0.51
C PRO A 107 7.26 19.68 0.91
N GLY A 108 8.10 20.59 1.41
CA GLY A 108 9.38 20.29 2.03
C GLY A 108 10.56 21.07 1.47
N ALA A 109 11.60 21.21 2.29
CA ALA A 109 12.83 21.93 1.95
C ALA A 109 13.62 21.30 0.79
N TRP A 110 13.29 20.05 0.42
CA TRP A 110 13.83 19.39 -0.76
C TRP A 110 13.58 20.18 -2.06
N GLY A 111 12.45 20.89 -2.15
CA GLY A 111 12.07 21.64 -3.35
C GLY A 111 13.05 22.77 -3.67
N ASN A 112 13.77 23.28 -2.67
CA ASN A 112 14.76 24.35 -2.79
C ASN A 112 15.99 23.92 -3.62
N ARG A 113 16.13 22.62 -3.90
CA ARG A 113 17.21 22.04 -4.70
C ARG A 113 16.77 21.68 -6.13
N ILE A 114 15.62 22.17 -6.56
CA ILE A 114 15.16 22.08 -7.95
C ILE A 114 15.72 23.28 -8.72
N ALA A 115 16.15 23.03 -9.95
CA ALA A 115 16.51 24.08 -10.90
C ALA A 115 15.83 23.82 -12.24
N VAL A 116 15.28 24.86 -12.87
CA VAL A 116 14.50 24.77 -14.10
C VAL A 116 15.13 25.62 -15.20
N ARG A 117 15.08 25.13 -16.43
CA ARG A 117 15.55 25.86 -17.61
C ARG A 117 14.56 25.70 -18.76
N VAL A 118 14.26 26.82 -19.43
CA VAL A 118 13.42 26.86 -20.65
C VAL A 118 14.31 27.09 -21.86
N GLU A 119 14.14 26.25 -22.86
CA GLU A 119 14.86 26.34 -24.13
C GLU A 119 13.91 26.24 -25.34
N LYS A 120 14.47 26.45 -26.52
CA LYS A 120 13.79 26.15 -27.79
C LYS A 120 13.47 24.67 -27.91
N ALA A 121 12.26 24.38 -28.40
CA ALA A 121 11.87 23.03 -28.75
C ALA A 121 12.80 22.44 -29.81
N SER A 122 13.09 21.14 -29.70
CA SER A 122 13.98 20.48 -30.66
C SER A 122 13.39 20.38 -32.07
N SER A 123 12.06 20.54 -32.22
CA SER A 123 11.40 20.64 -33.53
C SER A 123 11.77 21.89 -34.33
N GLY A 124 12.30 22.93 -33.66
CA GLY A 124 12.57 24.23 -34.26
C GLY A 124 11.34 25.14 -34.38
N ASP A 125 10.15 24.69 -33.92
CA ASP A 125 8.95 25.51 -33.89
C ASP A 125 9.07 26.62 -32.84
N ALA A 126 8.98 27.87 -33.27
CA ALA A 126 9.09 29.04 -32.40
C ALA A 126 7.92 29.18 -31.41
N SER A 127 6.81 28.49 -31.62
CA SER A 127 5.67 28.45 -30.68
C SER A 127 5.84 27.42 -29.57
N LEU A 128 6.75 26.44 -29.73
CA LEU A 128 6.95 25.33 -28.80
C LEU A 128 8.23 25.49 -28.00
N PHE A 129 8.24 25.05 -26.75
CA PHE A 129 9.41 25.15 -25.87
C PHE A 129 9.81 23.79 -25.29
N LYS A 130 11.01 23.75 -24.72
CA LYS A 130 11.55 22.63 -23.96
C LYS A 130 11.74 23.06 -22.52
N LEU A 131 11.30 22.23 -21.59
CA LEU A 131 11.51 22.41 -20.16
C LEU A 131 12.48 21.34 -19.64
N ILE A 132 13.56 21.79 -19.02
CA ILE A 132 14.55 20.94 -18.35
C ILE A 132 14.42 21.18 -16.85
N VAL A 133 14.22 20.12 -16.08
CA VAL A 133 14.10 20.16 -14.62
C VAL A 133 15.21 19.28 -14.05
N ALA A 134 16.07 19.87 -13.23
CA ALA A 134 17.17 19.18 -12.58
C ALA A 134 17.02 19.25 -11.05
N TYR A 135 17.44 18.18 -10.36
CA TYR A 135 17.38 18.08 -8.91
C TYR A 135 18.66 17.46 -8.34
N TRP A 136 19.10 18.01 -7.21
CA TRP A 136 20.26 17.55 -6.44
C TRP A 136 19.83 17.14 -5.03
N SER A 137 20.23 15.96 -4.58
CA SER A 137 19.85 15.44 -3.26
C SER A 137 20.58 16.13 -2.11
N ASP A 138 21.84 16.50 -2.32
CA ASP A 138 22.71 17.05 -1.27
C ASP A 138 22.62 18.57 -1.19
N ALA A 139 23.13 19.27 -2.21
CA ALA A 139 23.15 20.72 -2.27
C ALA A 139 23.04 21.19 -3.72
N LEU A 140 22.37 22.33 -3.90
CA LEU A 140 22.32 23.01 -5.17
C LEU A 140 23.72 23.57 -5.52
N PRO A 141 24.20 23.40 -6.77
CA PRO A 141 25.47 23.99 -7.19
C PRO A 141 25.52 25.51 -6.98
N GLU A 142 26.69 26.04 -6.58
CA GLU A 142 26.88 27.49 -6.38
C GLU A 142 26.78 28.28 -7.69
N ASP A 143 27.18 27.66 -8.80
CA ASP A 143 27.06 28.21 -10.15
C ASP A 143 26.13 27.33 -10.99
N LEU A 144 25.01 27.94 -11.39
CA LEU A 144 23.99 27.34 -12.25
C LEU A 144 23.96 27.98 -13.65
N SER A 145 25.02 28.71 -14.01
CA SER A 145 25.15 29.35 -15.31
C SER A 145 26.02 28.52 -16.28
N GLU A 146 25.70 28.62 -17.57
CA GLU A 146 26.58 28.11 -18.63
C GLU A 146 27.70 29.14 -18.89
N THR A 147 28.67 29.19 -17.99
CA THR A 147 29.88 29.98 -18.20
C THR A 147 30.69 29.42 -19.38
N GLY A 148 31.37 30.28 -20.14
CA GLY A 148 32.20 29.88 -21.28
C GLY A 148 32.36 31.00 -22.31
N ASP A 149 33.57 31.15 -22.85
CA ASP A 149 33.92 32.20 -23.81
C ASP A 149 33.48 31.82 -25.24
N SER A 150 33.26 30.52 -25.50
CA SER A 150 32.74 29.97 -26.75
C SER A 150 31.48 29.13 -26.55
N ASP A 151 30.67 28.97 -27.60
CA ASP A 151 29.47 28.13 -27.57
C ASP A 151 29.78 26.65 -27.27
N GLU A 152 30.94 26.17 -27.70
CA GLU A 152 31.43 24.81 -27.39
C GLU A 152 31.71 24.64 -25.89
N GLU A 153 32.36 25.63 -25.26
CA GLU A 153 32.64 25.62 -23.82
C GLU A 153 31.36 25.70 -22.99
N ARG A 154 30.40 26.55 -23.39
CA ARG A 154 29.10 26.66 -22.71
C ARG A 154 28.33 25.34 -22.75
N THR A 155 28.34 24.68 -23.92
CA THR A 155 27.70 23.37 -24.09
C THR A 155 28.36 22.31 -23.20
N LEU A 156 29.69 22.30 -23.14
CA LEU A 156 30.44 21.36 -22.29
C LEU A 156 30.16 21.59 -20.81
N ASN A 157 30.13 22.85 -20.36
CA ASN A 157 29.88 23.20 -18.96
C ASN A 157 28.44 22.89 -18.56
N LEU A 158 27.47 23.12 -19.44
CA LEU A 158 26.07 22.70 -19.24
C LEU A 158 25.96 21.18 -19.10
N SER A 159 26.62 20.41 -19.98
CA SER A 159 26.63 18.94 -19.89
C SER A 159 27.19 18.48 -18.56
N LYS A 160 28.31 19.07 -18.13
CA LYS A 160 28.96 18.73 -16.86
C LYS A 160 28.10 19.09 -15.64
N LEU A 161 27.38 20.21 -15.68
CA LEU A 161 26.44 20.60 -14.63
C LEU A 161 25.30 19.58 -14.51
N LEU A 162 24.71 19.19 -15.65
CA LEU A 162 23.61 18.25 -15.71
C LEU A 162 24.02 16.81 -15.34
N GLU A 163 25.26 16.42 -15.63
CA GLU A 163 25.84 15.14 -15.15
C GLU A 163 25.90 15.06 -13.62
N GLY A 164 25.97 16.20 -12.94
CA GLY A 164 25.96 16.28 -11.49
C GLY A 164 24.57 16.17 -10.86
N ALA A 165 23.48 16.26 -11.65
CA ALA A 165 22.13 16.16 -11.13
C ALA A 165 21.74 14.70 -10.85
N ASP A 166 21.13 14.44 -9.70
CA ASP A 166 20.64 13.11 -9.33
C ASP A 166 19.42 12.71 -10.15
N ILE A 167 18.60 13.70 -10.51
CA ILE A 167 17.41 13.51 -11.34
C ILE A 167 17.34 14.62 -12.38
N LEU A 168 17.13 14.19 -13.63
CA LEU A 168 16.95 15.07 -14.78
C LEU A 168 15.66 14.67 -15.50
N GLU A 169 14.72 15.59 -15.60
CA GLU A 169 13.49 15.44 -16.38
C GLU A 169 13.50 16.44 -17.54
N VAL A 170 13.36 15.93 -18.78
CA VAL A 170 13.36 16.76 -19.99
C VAL A 170 12.03 16.56 -20.70
N PHE A 171 11.29 17.66 -20.84
CA PHE A 171 10.01 17.72 -21.53
C PHE A 171 10.16 18.60 -22.75
N ASP A 172 10.05 18.02 -23.94
CA ASP A 172 10.32 18.71 -25.20
C ASP A 172 9.04 18.91 -26.02
N ASN A 173 9.08 19.90 -26.92
CA ASN A 173 7.98 20.28 -27.82
C ASN A 173 6.68 20.63 -27.09
N LEU A 174 6.78 21.28 -25.94
CA LEU A 174 5.64 21.72 -25.14
C LEU A 174 4.95 22.92 -25.77
N SER A 175 3.62 22.94 -25.66
CA SER A 175 2.75 23.98 -26.18
C SER A 175 2.00 24.70 -25.05
N THR A 176 1.71 26.00 -25.25
CA THR A 176 0.80 26.78 -24.38
C THR A 176 -0.65 26.77 -24.87
N ASP A 177 -0.94 26.11 -26.01
CA ASP A 177 -2.32 25.94 -26.49
C ASP A 177 -3.05 24.83 -25.71
N ASN A 178 -4.09 25.21 -24.97
CA ASN A 178 -4.87 24.28 -24.14
C ASN A 178 -5.58 23.16 -24.95
N LYS A 179 -5.79 23.37 -26.26
CA LYS A 179 -6.36 22.34 -27.16
C LYS A 179 -5.31 21.34 -27.62
N SER A 180 -4.02 21.67 -27.53
CA SER A 180 -2.94 20.77 -27.91
C SER A 180 -2.87 19.56 -26.98
N GLN A 181 -2.45 18.43 -27.54
CA GLN A 181 -2.07 17.25 -26.76
C GLN A 181 -0.71 17.46 -26.09
N ASP A 182 0.13 18.33 -26.67
CA ASP A 182 1.42 18.72 -26.12
C ASP A 182 1.33 19.91 -25.16
N HIS A 183 0.11 20.23 -24.69
CA HIS A 183 -0.08 21.25 -23.68
C HIS A 183 0.73 20.92 -22.41
N PHE A 184 1.51 21.88 -21.92
CA PHE A 184 2.48 21.65 -20.85
C PHE A 184 1.85 21.04 -19.58
N LEU A 185 0.65 21.47 -19.17
CA LEU A 185 -0.03 20.90 -17.98
C LEU A 185 -0.28 19.39 -18.14
N LYS A 186 -0.74 18.96 -19.32
CA LYS A 186 -1.05 17.54 -19.60
C LYS A 186 0.21 16.70 -19.69
N ARG A 187 1.30 17.29 -20.20
CA ARG A 187 2.58 16.61 -20.42
C ARG A 187 3.43 16.51 -19.16
N ILE A 188 3.21 17.37 -18.17
CA ILE A 188 4.07 17.49 -16.99
C ILE A 188 3.39 16.98 -15.72
N ASN A 189 2.18 17.43 -15.38
CA ASN A 189 1.61 17.17 -14.04
C ASN A 189 1.39 15.67 -13.76
N ASP A 190 1.11 14.86 -14.78
CA ASP A 190 0.95 13.41 -14.64
C ASP A 190 2.28 12.61 -14.71
N ILE A 191 3.36 13.22 -15.18
CA ILE A 191 4.62 12.52 -15.51
C ILE A 191 5.77 12.92 -14.57
N SER A 192 5.85 14.21 -14.24
CA SER A 192 6.89 14.78 -13.40
C SER A 192 6.87 14.20 -11.99
N THR A 193 8.06 13.99 -11.44
CA THR A 193 8.27 13.57 -10.05
C THR A 193 8.83 14.68 -9.17
N LEU A 194 9.10 15.85 -9.75
CA LEU A 194 9.77 16.97 -9.09
C LEU A 194 8.87 18.21 -9.03
N ILE A 195 8.21 18.55 -10.13
CA ILE A 195 7.39 19.75 -10.23
C ILE A 195 5.94 19.45 -10.59
N GLU A 196 5.06 20.39 -10.26
CA GLU A 196 3.70 20.52 -10.75
C GLU A 196 3.50 21.95 -11.25
N LEU A 197 2.72 22.12 -12.32
CA LEU A 197 2.44 23.41 -12.94
C LEU A 197 1.00 23.83 -12.66
N GLU A 198 0.81 25.11 -12.36
CA GLU A 198 -0.52 25.71 -12.24
C GLU A 198 -0.99 26.33 -13.56
N GLU A 199 -2.25 26.74 -13.60
CA GLU A 199 -2.82 27.48 -14.72
C GLU A 199 -1.96 28.71 -15.04
N PRO A 200 -1.60 28.92 -16.30
CA PRO A 200 -0.64 29.95 -16.64
C PRO A 200 -1.26 31.33 -16.50
N VAL A 201 -0.42 32.32 -16.15
CA VAL A 201 -0.86 33.72 -16.01
C VAL A 201 -1.41 34.29 -17.32
N ASN A 202 -0.90 33.79 -18.46
CA ASN A 202 -1.37 34.09 -19.81
C ASN A 202 -1.01 32.93 -20.76
N THR A 203 -1.39 33.04 -22.04
CA THR A 203 -1.16 31.99 -23.06
C THR A 203 0.15 32.16 -23.84
N ASP A 204 0.98 33.13 -23.49
CA ASP A 204 2.22 33.41 -24.22
C ASP A 204 3.24 32.30 -24.00
N ARG A 205 4.10 32.07 -24.99
CA ARG A 205 5.22 31.14 -24.81
C ARG A 205 6.18 31.70 -23.74
N PRO A 206 6.63 30.88 -22.77
CA PRO A 206 7.62 31.32 -21.80
C PRO A 206 8.95 31.72 -22.48
N PRO A 207 9.66 32.74 -21.94
CA PRO A 207 10.94 33.16 -22.47
C PRO A 207 12.00 32.08 -22.24
N ASP A 208 12.93 31.95 -23.19
CA ASP A 208 14.08 31.07 -23.02
C ASP A 208 14.96 31.61 -21.87
N THR A 209 15.36 30.75 -20.95
CA THR A 209 16.27 31.11 -19.84
C THR A 209 17.71 30.77 -20.19
N THR A 210 18.07 30.94 -21.47
CA THR A 210 19.41 30.61 -22.00
C THR A 210 20.47 31.31 -21.15
N GLY A 211 21.51 30.59 -20.73
CA GLY A 211 22.53 31.15 -19.84
C GLY A 211 22.47 30.66 -18.39
N VAL A 212 21.29 30.31 -17.85
CA VAL A 212 21.13 30.08 -16.40
C VAL A 212 19.95 29.17 -16.06
N PHE A 213 20.10 28.32 -15.05
CA PHE A 213 18.95 27.68 -14.42
C PHE A 213 18.29 28.61 -13.41
N VAL A 214 16.98 28.64 -13.42
CA VAL A 214 16.16 29.38 -12.47
C VAL A 214 15.85 28.49 -11.28
N VAL A 215 16.00 29.03 -10.08
CA VAL A 215 15.76 28.34 -8.81
C VAL A 215 14.54 28.94 -8.12
N PRO A 216 13.86 28.21 -7.22
CA PRO A 216 12.68 28.69 -6.51
C PRO A 216 12.85 30.10 -5.94
N SER A 217 11.86 30.95 -6.20
CA SER A 217 11.77 32.31 -5.65
C SER A 217 11.28 32.31 -4.21
N GLU A 218 10.43 31.33 -3.86
CA GLU A 218 10.02 31.05 -2.49
C GLU A 218 10.50 29.66 -2.06
N ASN A 219 11.09 29.58 -0.86
CA ASN A 219 11.63 28.34 -0.34
C ASN A 219 10.53 27.49 0.31
N GLY A 220 10.53 26.20 0.00
CA GLY A 220 9.77 25.19 0.73
C GLY A 220 10.34 24.92 2.12
N ASP A 221 9.48 24.39 2.98
CA ASP A 221 9.76 24.08 4.39
C ASP A 221 9.18 22.71 4.80
N ASP A 222 9.85 22.03 5.72
CA ASP A 222 9.45 20.72 6.24
C ASP A 222 8.43 20.80 7.39
N GLY A 223 8.08 22.02 7.83
CA GLY A 223 7.10 22.29 8.87
C GLY A 223 7.63 22.15 10.30
N VAL A 224 6.71 22.02 11.27
CA VAL A 224 7.07 21.93 12.69
C VAL A 224 7.87 20.66 13.01
N PRO A 225 8.71 20.63 14.06
CA PRO A 225 9.63 19.49 14.28
C PRO A 225 8.95 18.14 14.53
N ALA A 226 7.78 18.12 15.17
CA ALA A 226 7.11 16.89 15.60
C ALA A 226 6.00 16.47 14.63
N LEU A 227 5.99 15.19 14.28
CA LEU A 227 4.90 14.56 13.54
C LEU A 227 3.76 14.21 14.51
N THR A 228 2.53 14.57 14.14
CA THR A 228 1.35 14.35 14.99
C THR A 228 0.41 13.28 14.43
N ARG A 229 -0.51 12.81 15.26
CA ARG A 229 -1.62 11.95 14.82
C ARG A 229 -2.44 12.60 13.70
N GLU A 230 -2.70 13.91 13.81
CA GLU A 230 -3.53 14.63 12.84
C GLU A 230 -2.88 14.68 11.46
N ASP A 231 -1.55 14.88 11.41
CA ASP A 231 -0.79 14.80 10.16
C ASP A 231 -0.92 13.41 9.52
N MET A 232 -0.77 12.34 10.31
CA MET A 232 -0.89 10.96 9.85
C MET A 232 -2.32 10.62 9.40
N ARG A 233 -3.34 11.10 10.12
CA ARG A 233 -4.74 10.84 9.80
C ARG A 233 -5.19 11.57 8.55
N GLY A 234 -4.69 12.79 8.33
CA GLY A 234 -5.20 13.72 7.34
C GLY A 234 -6.56 14.29 7.75
N ASN A 235 -7.17 15.08 6.86
CA ASN A 235 -8.48 15.71 7.08
C ASN A 235 -9.63 14.85 6.50
N PRO A 236 -10.48 14.22 7.33
CA PRO A 236 -11.64 13.44 6.85
C PRO A 236 -12.71 14.27 6.12
N GLY A 237 -12.72 15.59 6.34
CA GLY A 237 -13.64 16.52 5.68
C GLY A 237 -13.10 17.13 4.39
N ALA A 238 -11.92 16.73 3.92
CA ALA A 238 -11.41 17.17 2.63
C ALA A 238 -12.25 16.60 1.47
N GLU A 239 -12.39 17.40 0.42
CA GLU A 239 -13.09 17.01 -0.81
C GLU A 239 -12.42 15.79 -1.45
N PRO A 240 -13.17 14.96 -2.20
CA PRO A 240 -12.59 13.82 -2.91
C PRO A 240 -11.41 14.26 -3.80
N GLY A 241 -10.28 13.55 -3.71
CA GLY A 241 -9.05 13.87 -4.42
C GLY A 241 -8.10 14.85 -3.71
N GLU A 242 -8.55 15.59 -2.70
CA GLU A 242 -7.71 16.48 -1.86
C GLU A 242 -7.33 15.85 -0.51
N ARG A 243 -7.80 14.63 -0.26
CA ARG A 243 -7.52 13.90 0.99
C ARG A 243 -6.04 13.55 1.09
N THR A 244 -5.51 13.69 2.30
CA THR A 244 -4.13 13.34 2.66
C THR A 244 -4.09 12.30 3.78
N GLY A 245 -2.90 11.81 4.11
CA GLY A 245 -2.70 10.87 5.21
C GLY A 245 -3.49 9.56 5.05
N LEU A 246 -3.92 8.98 6.16
CA LEU A 246 -4.74 7.77 6.19
C LEU A 246 -6.08 7.95 5.44
N THR A 247 -6.65 9.16 5.53
CA THR A 247 -7.92 9.49 4.87
C THR A 247 -7.81 9.33 3.35
N ALA A 248 -6.66 9.64 2.74
CA ALA A 248 -6.45 9.46 1.30
C ALA A 248 -6.58 8.00 0.85
N PHE A 249 -6.23 7.03 1.71
CA PHE A 249 -6.38 5.61 1.39
C PHE A 249 -7.84 5.14 1.33
N THR A 250 -8.81 5.94 1.78
CA THR A 250 -10.24 5.62 1.64
C THR A 250 -10.72 5.63 0.19
N GLU A 251 -9.96 6.24 -0.71
CA GLU A 251 -10.28 6.31 -2.15
C GLU A 251 -9.61 5.20 -2.97
N ILE A 252 -8.91 4.27 -2.30
CA ILE A 252 -8.10 3.23 -2.93
C ILE A 252 -8.51 1.87 -2.36
N ASP A 253 -9.36 1.16 -3.10
CA ASP A 253 -9.90 -0.14 -2.70
C ASP A 253 -8.86 -1.27 -2.85
N GLU A 254 -7.87 -1.06 -3.72
CA GLU A 254 -6.83 -2.05 -4.02
C GLU A 254 -5.89 -2.36 -2.84
N ILE A 255 -5.90 -1.54 -1.78
CA ILE A 255 -5.04 -1.72 -0.61
C ILE A 255 -5.58 -2.86 0.26
N ALA A 256 -4.90 -4.00 0.28
CA ALA A 256 -5.27 -5.15 1.11
C ALA A 256 -4.53 -5.21 2.46
N ILE A 257 -3.37 -4.56 2.56
CA ILE A 257 -2.50 -4.56 3.76
C ILE A 257 -2.17 -3.12 4.13
N LEU A 258 -2.37 -2.72 5.38
CA LEU A 258 -2.11 -1.36 5.84
C LEU A 258 -0.96 -1.33 6.86
N TYR A 259 -0.01 -0.41 6.68
CA TYR A 259 1.08 -0.20 7.62
C TYR A 259 1.50 1.26 7.73
N ALA A 260 1.80 1.72 8.95
CA ALA A 260 2.21 3.10 9.23
C ALA A 260 3.53 3.13 10.04
N PRO A 261 4.69 2.98 9.38
CA PRO A 261 5.98 2.85 10.07
C PRO A 261 6.35 4.05 10.93
N ASP A 262 6.01 5.25 10.48
CA ASP A 262 6.41 6.48 11.20
C ASP A 262 5.58 6.76 12.45
N SER A 263 4.54 5.95 12.72
CA SER A 263 3.96 5.88 14.07
C SER A 263 4.97 5.43 15.13
N TYR A 264 6.08 4.82 14.71
CA TYR A 264 7.19 4.40 15.55
C TYR A 264 8.44 5.29 15.41
N ALA A 265 8.39 6.31 14.55
CA ALA A 265 9.52 7.21 14.36
C ALA A 265 9.79 8.04 15.62
N PRO A 266 11.05 8.41 15.90
CA PRO A 266 11.39 9.30 17.02
C PRO A 266 10.69 10.66 16.95
N SER A 267 10.40 11.13 15.73
CA SER A 267 9.70 12.39 15.45
C SER A 267 8.21 12.35 15.80
N PHE A 268 7.63 11.17 15.99
CA PHE A 268 6.18 11.01 16.19
C PHE A 268 5.78 11.04 17.67
N ASP A 269 4.83 11.95 17.97
CA ASP A 269 4.09 11.99 19.22
C ASP A 269 4.99 11.97 20.46
N ALA A 270 5.85 13.00 20.60
CA ALA A 270 6.76 13.17 21.73
C ALA A 270 6.04 13.24 23.10
N THR A 271 4.74 13.55 23.12
CA THR A 271 3.88 13.59 24.31
C THR A 271 3.25 12.24 24.66
N GLY A 272 3.36 11.24 23.78
CA GLY A 272 3.05 9.83 24.02
C GLY A 272 1.58 9.42 24.01
N THR A 273 0.65 10.31 23.69
CA THR A 273 -0.81 10.01 23.67
C THR A 273 -1.39 9.80 22.26
N GLY A 274 -0.82 10.44 21.25
CA GLY A 274 -1.23 10.34 19.85
C GLY A 274 -1.05 8.95 19.24
N ARG A 275 -0.06 8.16 19.67
CA ARG A 275 0.19 6.80 19.15
C ARG A 275 -0.96 5.84 19.39
N LYS A 276 -1.52 5.87 20.60
CA LYS A 276 -2.69 5.05 20.94
C LYS A 276 -3.86 5.35 20.03
N ALA A 277 -4.13 6.64 19.85
CA ALA A 277 -5.25 7.11 19.05
C ALA A 277 -5.02 6.85 17.55
N LEU A 278 -3.78 6.93 17.05
CA LEU A 278 -3.45 6.57 15.67
C LEU A 278 -3.64 5.07 15.41
N PHE A 279 -3.26 4.19 16.33
CA PHE A 279 -3.54 2.75 16.19
C PHE A 279 -5.04 2.47 16.13
N ASP A 280 -5.83 3.19 16.93
CA ASP A 280 -7.29 3.13 16.87
C ASP A 280 -7.84 3.62 15.52
N ASP A 281 -7.30 4.70 14.96
CA ASP A 281 -7.67 5.19 13.63
C ASP A 281 -7.39 4.14 12.54
N LEU A 282 -6.20 3.53 12.55
CA LEU A 282 -5.82 2.49 11.57
C LEU A 282 -6.72 1.25 11.66
N MET A 283 -7.06 0.81 12.88
CA MET A 283 -7.97 -0.31 13.08
C MET A 283 -9.40 0.04 12.65
N THR A 284 -9.88 1.24 13.00
CA THR A 284 -11.21 1.72 12.62
C THR A 284 -11.34 1.87 11.11
N HIS A 285 -10.28 2.32 10.43
CA HIS A 285 -10.20 2.37 8.97
C HIS A 285 -10.42 0.98 8.35
N CYS A 286 -9.71 -0.03 8.84
CA CYS A 286 -9.85 -1.42 8.34
C CYS A 286 -11.22 -2.02 8.70
N GLU A 287 -11.80 -1.71 9.86
CA GLU A 287 -13.13 -2.19 10.26
C GLU A 287 -14.27 -1.55 9.48
N LYS A 288 -14.09 -0.30 9.04
CA LYS A 288 -15.07 0.43 8.24
C LYS A 288 -15.09 -0.06 6.80
N LEU A 289 -13.91 -0.19 6.17
CA LEU A 289 -13.78 -0.56 4.76
C LEU A 289 -13.84 -2.07 4.53
N LYS A 290 -13.40 -2.88 5.52
CA LYS A 290 -13.49 -4.35 5.57
C LYS A 290 -12.73 -5.13 4.47
N ASP A 291 -12.13 -4.43 3.53
CA ASP A 291 -11.31 -4.91 2.41
C ASP A 291 -9.81 -5.04 2.75
N ARG A 292 -9.39 -4.56 3.93
CA ARG A 292 -7.96 -4.43 4.29
C ARG A 292 -7.62 -4.82 5.71
N PHE A 293 -6.33 -5.10 5.94
CA PHE A 293 -5.83 -5.64 7.20
C PHE A 293 -4.61 -4.86 7.72
N VAL A 294 -4.66 -4.35 8.95
CA VAL A 294 -3.58 -3.55 9.55
C VAL A 294 -2.51 -4.42 10.21
N ILE A 295 -1.26 -4.08 9.98
CA ILE A 295 -0.12 -4.60 10.73
C ILE A 295 0.33 -3.55 11.74
N LEU A 296 0.55 -3.97 12.98
CA LEU A 296 1.12 -3.14 14.03
C LEU A 296 2.35 -3.84 14.61
N ASP A 297 3.29 -3.06 15.12
CA ASP A 297 4.42 -3.51 15.91
C ASP A 297 4.25 -3.08 17.38
N VAL A 298 4.80 -3.89 18.28
CA VAL A 298 5.02 -3.47 19.67
C VAL A 298 6.14 -2.43 19.68
N PRO A 299 6.03 -1.30 20.42
CA PRO A 299 7.09 -0.30 20.48
C PRO A 299 8.46 -0.85 20.90
N SER A 300 9.54 -0.31 20.33
CA SER A 300 10.91 -0.66 20.70
C SER A 300 11.19 -0.38 22.18
N GLY A 301 12.13 -1.10 22.76
CA GLY A 301 12.54 -1.02 24.16
C GLY A 301 11.60 -1.74 25.12
N THR A 302 10.53 -2.38 24.62
CA THR A 302 9.58 -3.10 25.46
C THR A 302 10.18 -4.44 25.92
N SER A 303 10.93 -4.40 27.01
CA SER A 303 11.57 -5.58 27.61
C SER A 303 10.65 -6.35 28.57
N ASP A 304 9.70 -5.67 29.23
CA ASP A 304 8.73 -6.34 30.10
C ASP A 304 7.57 -6.92 29.29
N ILE A 305 7.72 -8.19 28.93
CA ILE A 305 6.67 -8.96 28.25
C ILE A 305 5.48 -9.27 29.16
N SER A 306 5.62 -9.18 30.50
CA SER A 306 4.55 -9.58 31.43
C SER A 306 3.38 -8.61 31.40
N GLY A 307 3.65 -7.31 31.25
CA GLY A 307 2.63 -6.26 31.08
C GLY A 307 2.07 -6.14 29.66
N LEU A 308 2.73 -6.74 28.67
CA LEU A 308 2.36 -6.62 27.27
C LEU A 308 1.09 -7.42 26.95
N THR A 309 -0.07 -6.74 27.00
CA THR A 309 -1.40 -7.30 26.71
C THR A 309 -2.16 -6.38 25.76
N LEU A 310 -3.07 -6.91 24.95
CA LEU A 310 -3.92 -6.09 24.08
C LEU A 310 -4.82 -5.10 24.83
N SER A 311 -5.06 -5.29 26.14
CA SER A 311 -5.91 -4.43 26.97
C SER A 311 -5.14 -3.37 27.76
N ALA A 312 -3.84 -3.58 28.02
CA ALA A 312 -2.98 -2.61 28.74
C ALA A 312 -2.05 -1.82 27.81
N SER A 313 -1.92 -2.26 26.55
CA SER A 313 -1.18 -1.60 25.48
C SER A 313 -2.06 -0.55 24.79
N PRO A 314 -1.54 0.41 23.99
CA PRO A 314 -2.33 1.28 23.10
C PRO A 314 -3.27 0.55 22.12
N LEU A 315 -3.28 -0.78 22.13
CA LEU A 315 -4.04 -1.64 21.25
C LEU A 315 -5.46 -1.83 21.78
N ARG A 316 -6.39 -2.21 20.91
CA ARG A 316 -7.69 -2.78 21.28
C ARG A 316 -7.91 -4.06 20.47
N PRO A 317 -8.77 -4.98 20.93
CA PRO A 317 -9.10 -6.16 20.13
C PRO A 317 -9.68 -5.78 18.77
N SER A 318 -9.20 -6.43 17.72
CA SER A 318 -9.78 -6.36 16.39
C SER A 318 -9.44 -7.61 15.60
N LYS A 319 -10.39 -8.08 14.79
CA LYS A 319 -10.13 -9.15 13.83
C LYS A 319 -9.36 -8.66 12.60
N TYR A 320 -9.36 -7.35 12.32
CA TYR A 320 -8.71 -6.75 11.13
C TYR A 320 -7.26 -6.32 11.36
N GLY A 321 -6.66 -6.70 12.50
CA GLY A 321 -5.29 -6.32 12.85
C GLY A 321 -4.47 -7.49 13.38
N ALA A 322 -3.15 -7.40 13.21
CA ALA A 322 -2.18 -8.27 13.86
C ALA A 322 -1.02 -7.45 14.42
N VAL A 323 -0.51 -7.86 15.58
CA VAL A 323 0.64 -7.21 16.22
C VAL A 323 1.86 -8.13 16.22
N TYR A 324 3.04 -7.54 15.96
CA TYR A 324 4.32 -8.24 15.86
C TYR A 324 5.34 -7.75 16.89
N TYR A 325 6.19 -8.67 17.37
CA TYR A 325 7.24 -8.42 18.34
C TYR A 325 8.38 -9.44 18.18
N PRO A 326 9.65 -9.10 18.44
CA PRO A 326 10.19 -7.78 18.71
C PRO A 326 10.61 -7.06 17.42
N TRP A 327 11.22 -5.88 17.56
CA TRP A 327 11.81 -5.19 16.42
C TRP A 327 12.99 -5.97 15.81
N ILE A 328 13.32 -5.64 14.58
CA ILE A 328 14.44 -6.22 13.84
C ILE A 328 15.53 -5.18 13.65
N LYS A 329 16.78 -5.64 13.47
CA LYS A 329 17.89 -4.80 13.02
C LYS A 329 18.21 -5.13 11.57
N VAL A 330 18.33 -4.10 10.75
CA VAL A 330 18.78 -4.16 9.36
C VAL A 330 20.11 -3.43 9.19
N MET A 331 20.81 -3.68 8.10
CA MET A 331 21.98 -2.88 7.74
C MET A 331 21.52 -1.57 7.11
N ASP A 332 21.81 -0.44 7.75
CA ASP A 332 21.48 0.88 7.24
C ASP A 332 22.39 1.21 6.03
N PRO A 333 21.82 1.46 4.83
CA PRO A 333 22.62 1.76 3.65
C PRO A 333 23.38 3.08 3.73
N LEU A 334 22.92 4.05 4.51
CA LEU A 334 23.58 5.35 4.69
C LEU A 334 24.75 5.24 5.66
N THR A 335 24.50 4.73 6.87
CA THR A 335 25.50 4.71 7.93
C THR A 335 26.39 3.46 7.92
N LYS A 336 26.03 2.43 7.13
CA LYS A 336 26.64 1.09 7.11
C LYS A 336 26.69 0.43 8.50
N ARG A 337 25.77 0.81 9.38
CA ARG A 337 25.63 0.27 10.74
C ARG A 337 24.30 -0.44 10.89
N LYS A 338 24.19 -1.28 11.90
CA LYS A 338 22.91 -1.91 12.25
C LYS A 338 21.95 -0.85 12.77
N LYS A 339 20.80 -0.66 12.11
CA LYS A 339 19.71 0.21 12.57
C LYS A 339 18.53 -0.63 13.01
N MET A 340 17.94 -0.27 14.14
CA MET A 340 16.74 -0.91 14.66
C MET A 340 15.51 -0.30 13.98
N ILE A 341 14.64 -1.16 13.46
CA ILE A 341 13.42 -0.75 12.76
C ILE A 341 12.25 -1.67 13.16
N PRO A 342 11.00 -1.19 13.07
CA PRO A 342 9.85 -2.03 13.26
C PRO A 342 9.75 -3.06 12.11
N SER A 343 9.10 -4.19 12.38
CA SER A 343 9.09 -5.32 11.47
C SER A 343 7.97 -5.26 10.43
N GLY A 344 6.94 -4.46 10.66
CA GLY A 344 5.68 -4.51 9.90
C GLY A 344 5.82 -4.34 8.40
N GLY A 345 6.77 -3.52 7.90
CA GLY A 345 7.03 -3.43 6.45
C GLY A 345 7.52 -4.75 5.85
N HIS A 346 8.36 -5.48 6.58
CA HIS A 346 8.84 -6.81 6.18
C HIS A 346 7.71 -7.84 6.26
N ILE A 347 6.88 -7.77 7.30
CA ILE A 347 5.72 -8.63 7.47
C ILE A 347 4.70 -8.42 6.34
N ALA A 348 4.44 -7.17 5.94
CA ALA A 348 3.58 -6.87 4.80
C ALA A 348 4.09 -7.54 3.51
N GLY A 349 5.41 -7.52 3.30
CA GLY A 349 6.04 -8.24 2.20
C GLY A 349 5.90 -9.76 2.30
N ILE A 350 5.99 -10.31 3.52
CA ILE A 350 5.77 -11.75 3.79
C ILE A 350 4.32 -12.15 3.54
N TYR A 351 3.35 -11.32 3.92
CA TYR A 351 1.93 -11.55 3.58
C TYR A 351 1.76 -11.63 2.07
N ALA A 352 2.23 -10.60 1.36
CA ALA A 352 2.18 -10.54 -0.09
C ALA A 352 2.82 -11.77 -0.74
N ARG A 353 4.01 -12.19 -0.29
CA ARG A 353 4.71 -13.38 -0.78
C ARG A 353 3.93 -14.66 -0.52
N SER A 354 3.47 -14.86 0.72
CA SER A 354 2.72 -16.06 1.11
C SER A 354 1.44 -16.20 0.28
N ASP A 355 0.73 -15.10 0.05
CA ASP A 355 -0.52 -15.12 -0.71
C ASP A 355 -0.28 -15.47 -2.18
N GLN A 356 0.78 -14.92 -2.79
CA GLN A 356 1.14 -15.20 -4.17
C GLN A 356 1.64 -16.63 -4.37
N GLU A 357 2.46 -17.15 -3.44
CA GLU A 357 3.07 -18.47 -3.57
C GLU A 357 2.13 -19.61 -3.15
N ARG A 358 1.25 -19.36 -2.18
CA ARG A 358 0.47 -20.41 -1.50
C ARG A 358 -1.02 -20.09 -1.32
N GLY A 359 -1.47 -18.90 -1.70
CA GLY A 359 -2.83 -18.42 -1.47
C GLY A 359 -3.04 -17.84 -0.07
N VAL A 360 -3.99 -16.90 0.03
CA VAL A 360 -4.32 -16.17 1.28
C VAL A 360 -4.75 -17.06 2.45
N HIS A 361 -5.20 -18.28 2.14
CA HIS A 361 -5.60 -19.28 3.13
C HIS A 361 -4.41 -19.90 3.89
N LYS A 362 -3.17 -19.73 3.41
CA LYS A 362 -1.96 -20.16 4.11
C LYS A 362 -1.56 -19.13 5.17
N ALA A 363 -1.37 -19.59 6.41
CA ALA A 363 -0.84 -18.75 7.50
C ALA A 363 0.55 -18.19 7.14
N PRO A 364 0.76 -16.86 7.19
CA PRO A 364 2.04 -16.19 6.89
C PRO A 364 3.03 -16.29 8.07
N ALA A 365 3.23 -17.50 8.56
CA ALA A 365 4.18 -17.87 9.61
C ALA A 365 5.07 -19.01 9.14
N ASN A 366 6.14 -19.27 9.89
CA ASN A 366 7.24 -20.14 9.47
C ASN A 366 8.00 -19.59 8.24
N GLU A 367 7.95 -18.27 8.05
CA GLU A 367 8.49 -17.54 6.90
C GLU A 367 9.76 -16.81 7.28
N LYS A 368 10.78 -16.83 6.41
CA LYS A 368 12.03 -16.11 6.65
C LYS A 368 11.84 -14.60 6.46
N VAL A 369 12.33 -13.82 7.42
CA VAL A 369 12.40 -12.36 7.34
C VAL A 369 13.69 -11.99 6.60
N ARG A 370 13.59 -11.68 5.30
CA ARG A 370 14.72 -11.30 4.45
C ARG A 370 15.17 -9.89 4.83
N GLY A 371 16.48 -9.66 4.91
CA GLY A 371 17.06 -8.37 5.33
C GLY A 371 17.27 -8.20 6.84
N ALA A 372 16.58 -8.99 7.67
CA ALA A 372 16.79 -8.97 9.12
C ALA A 372 18.12 -9.63 9.49
N VAL A 373 19.00 -8.84 10.11
CA VAL A 373 20.34 -9.28 10.56
C VAL A 373 20.30 -9.79 12.00
N GLU A 374 19.50 -9.13 12.85
CA GLU A 374 19.42 -9.42 14.27
C GLU A 374 18.02 -9.06 14.79
N LEU A 375 17.66 -9.59 15.96
CA LEU A 375 16.46 -9.18 16.69
C LEU A 375 16.84 -8.23 17.81
N GLU A 376 15.92 -7.35 18.18
CA GLU A 376 16.04 -6.54 19.39
C GLU A 376 16.16 -7.43 20.65
N PHE A 377 15.26 -8.41 20.78
CA PHE A 377 15.26 -9.39 21.86
C PHE A 377 15.23 -10.81 21.30
N GLN A 378 15.96 -11.74 21.93
CA GLN A 378 15.88 -13.16 21.59
C GLN A 378 14.74 -13.81 22.36
N ILE A 379 13.65 -14.12 21.67
CA ILE A 379 12.46 -14.69 22.33
C ILE A 379 12.60 -16.20 22.51
N THR A 380 12.63 -16.62 23.77
CA THR A 380 12.64 -18.02 24.19
C THR A 380 11.24 -18.65 24.05
N LYS A 381 11.17 -19.97 24.21
CA LYS A 381 9.90 -20.69 24.18
C LYS A 381 8.97 -20.24 25.32
N GLY A 382 9.48 -20.12 26.55
CA GLY A 382 8.66 -19.74 27.71
C GLY A 382 8.09 -18.33 27.60
N GLU A 383 8.86 -17.38 27.06
CA GLU A 383 8.36 -16.03 26.78
C GLU A 383 7.29 -16.03 25.68
N GLN A 384 7.47 -16.84 24.64
CA GLN A 384 6.44 -17.02 23.63
C GLN A 384 5.15 -17.67 24.19
N ASP A 385 5.27 -18.58 25.15
CA ASP A 385 4.12 -19.21 25.82
C ASP A 385 3.27 -18.17 26.59
N ILE A 386 3.85 -17.01 26.95
CA ILE A 386 3.15 -15.85 27.54
C ILE A 386 2.54 -14.96 26.44
N LEU A 387 3.30 -14.64 25.40
CA LEU A 387 2.91 -13.68 24.36
C LEU A 387 1.83 -14.23 23.41
N ASN A 388 1.91 -15.51 23.06
CA ASN A 388 1.03 -16.11 22.05
C ASN A 388 -0.45 -16.15 22.50
N PRO A 389 -0.81 -16.55 23.74
CA PRO A 389 -2.17 -16.41 24.27
C PRO A 389 -2.71 -14.97 24.27
N ARG A 390 -1.82 -13.98 24.26
CA ARG A 390 -2.14 -12.55 24.20
C ARG A 390 -2.17 -12.01 22.77
N ASN A 391 -2.18 -12.90 21.78
CA ASN A 391 -2.30 -12.58 20.36
C ASN A 391 -1.15 -11.72 19.80
N ILE A 392 0.05 -11.87 20.36
CA ILE A 392 1.24 -11.19 19.88
C ILE A 392 2.10 -12.17 19.08
N ASN A 393 2.34 -11.84 17.81
CA ASN A 393 3.09 -12.68 16.89
C ASN A 393 4.59 -12.47 17.08
N CYS A 394 5.29 -13.54 17.47
CA CYS A 394 6.72 -13.47 17.74
C CYS A 394 7.55 -13.63 16.46
N ILE A 395 8.60 -12.83 16.31
CA ILE A 395 9.70 -13.07 15.36
C ILE A 395 10.84 -13.69 16.15
N ARG A 396 11.37 -14.82 15.67
CA ARG A 396 12.34 -15.64 16.41
C ARG A 396 13.50 -16.05 15.55
N ASN A 397 14.69 -16.12 16.14
CA ASN A 397 15.87 -16.67 15.49
C ASN A 397 15.98 -18.17 15.79
N PHE A 398 16.19 -18.97 14.76
CA PHE A 398 16.41 -20.41 14.87
C PHE A 398 17.76 -20.76 14.28
N VAL A 399 18.59 -21.48 15.06
CA VAL A 399 19.89 -21.97 14.60
C VAL A 399 19.73 -22.79 13.32
N GLY A 400 20.49 -22.46 12.28
CA GLY A 400 20.44 -23.12 10.97
C GLY A 400 19.27 -22.72 10.06
N ARG A 401 18.25 -22.02 10.55
CA ARG A 401 17.08 -21.58 9.76
C ARG A 401 16.97 -20.06 9.65
N GLY A 402 17.64 -19.32 10.53
CA GLY A 402 17.68 -17.86 10.59
C GLY A 402 16.44 -17.27 11.30
N THR A 403 16.21 -15.99 11.03
CA THR A 403 15.08 -15.22 11.59
C THR A 403 13.78 -15.56 10.87
N LEU A 404 12.81 -16.10 11.61
CA LEU A 404 11.51 -16.52 11.11
C LEU A 404 10.38 -15.79 11.83
N VAL A 405 9.30 -15.51 11.10
CA VAL A 405 8.00 -15.16 11.69
C VAL A 405 7.40 -16.42 12.31
N TRP A 406 7.07 -16.36 13.60
CA TRP A 406 6.65 -17.51 14.40
C TRP A 406 5.32 -17.27 15.13
N GLY A 407 4.34 -16.69 14.42
CA GLY A 407 2.97 -16.48 14.87
C GLY A 407 2.08 -16.01 13.72
N ALA A 408 0.80 -16.39 13.76
CA ALA A 408 -0.20 -16.00 12.76
C ALA A 408 -1.57 -15.69 13.39
N ARG A 409 -1.58 -15.09 14.59
CA ARG A 409 -2.80 -14.70 15.30
C ARG A 409 -3.19 -13.26 14.99
N THR A 410 -4.50 -13.01 14.86
CA THR A 410 -5.05 -11.65 14.83
C THR A 410 -5.14 -11.10 16.25
N MET A 411 -5.50 -9.83 16.39
CA MET A 411 -5.79 -9.19 17.68
C MET A 411 -7.19 -9.52 18.22
N SER A 412 -7.91 -10.49 17.64
CA SER A 412 -9.26 -10.87 18.05
C SER A 412 -9.27 -11.68 19.35
N LEU A 413 -10.20 -11.37 20.26
CA LEU A 413 -10.52 -12.21 21.40
C LEU A 413 -11.50 -13.34 21.05
N ASP A 414 -12.21 -13.21 19.93
CA ASP A 414 -13.06 -14.28 19.40
C ASP A 414 -12.21 -15.36 18.72
N THR A 415 -12.35 -16.59 19.20
CA THR A 415 -11.66 -17.78 18.71
C THR A 415 -11.96 -18.11 17.25
N LEU A 416 -13.11 -17.67 16.70
CA LEU A 416 -13.43 -17.85 15.27
C LEU A 416 -12.48 -17.04 14.39
N TRP A 417 -12.10 -15.84 14.85
CA TRP A 417 -11.25 -14.91 14.11
C TRP A 417 -9.79 -14.93 14.58
N LYS A 418 -9.40 -15.97 15.32
CA LYS A 418 -8.07 -16.08 15.94
C LYS A 418 -6.92 -15.98 14.94
N TYR A 419 -7.07 -16.47 13.71
CA TYR A 419 -5.97 -16.63 12.76
C TYR A 419 -6.01 -15.63 11.61
N ILE A 420 -4.85 -15.11 11.24
CA ILE A 420 -4.66 -14.09 10.20
C ILE A 420 -5.15 -14.61 8.84
N ASN A 421 -4.72 -15.80 8.43
CA ASN A 421 -5.12 -16.39 7.15
C ASN A 421 -6.63 -16.65 7.07
N VAL A 422 -7.28 -16.95 8.20
CA VAL A 422 -8.74 -17.12 8.23
C VAL A 422 -9.42 -15.78 7.99
N ARG A 423 -9.05 -14.72 8.72
CA ARG A 423 -9.68 -13.41 8.49
C ARG A 423 -9.41 -12.88 7.07
N ARG A 424 -8.16 -12.98 6.59
CA ARG A 424 -7.78 -12.50 5.27
C ARG A 424 -8.44 -13.30 4.14
N LEU A 425 -8.69 -14.60 4.33
CA LEU A 425 -9.50 -15.40 3.40
C LEU A 425 -10.95 -14.91 3.33
N PHE A 426 -11.56 -14.54 4.47
CA PHE A 426 -12.90 -13.94 4.47
C PHE A 426 -12.92 -12.59 3.75
N ILE A 427 -11.93 -11.73 3.99
CA ILE A 427 -11.78 -10.45 3.26
C ILE A 427 -11.73 -10.70 1.75
N PHE A 428 -10.86 -11.61 1.31
CA PHE A 428 -10.75 -11.99 -0.10
C PHE A 428 -12.06 -12.48 -0.71
N ILE A 429 -12.80 -13.35 0.00
CA ILE A 429 -14.08 -13.89 -0.49
C ILE A 429 -15.17 -12.82 -0.51
N GLU A 430 -15.29 -12.02 0.55
CA GLU A 430 -16.26 -10.93 0.67
C GLU A 430 -16.08 -9.94 -0.49
N GLU A 431 -14.86 -9.47 -0.70
CA GLU A 431 -14.51 -8.49 -1.74
C GLU A 431 -14.71 -9.04 -3.17
N SER A 432 -14.26 -10.27 -3.42
CA SER A 432 -14.42 -10.90 -4.75
C SER A 432 -15.89 -11.06 -5.11
N ILE A 433 -16.73 -11.43 -4.13
CA ILE A 433 -18.17 -11.56 -4.36
C ILE A 433 -18.78 -10.18 -4.60
N GLU A 434 -18.38 -9.15 -3.86
CA GLU A 434 -18.86 -7.78 -4.06
C GLU A 434 -18.56 -7.27 -5.47
N GLU A 435 -17.29 -7.31 -5.92
CA GLU A 435 -16.90 -6.88 -7.27
C GLU A 435 -17.59 -7.72 -8.35
N GLY A 436 -17.57 -9.05 -8.20
CA GLY A 436 -18.06 -9.98 -9.22
C GLY A 436 -19.59 -10.10 -9.29
N THR A 437 -20.33 -9.48 -8.38
CA THR A 437 -21.81 -9.48 -8.38
C THR A 437 -22.43 -8.10 -8.58
N GLN A 438 -21.66 -7.07 -8.94
CA GLN A 438 -22.19 -5.73 -9.25
C GLN A 438 -23.28 -5.73 -10.34
N TRP A 439 -23.23 -6.68 -11.29
CA TRP A 439 -24.24 -6.84 -12.35
C TRP A 439 -25.64 -7.19 -11.83
N VAL A 440 -25.79 -7.61 -10.57
CA VAL A 440 -27.09 -7.94 -9.96
C VAL A 440 -27.92 -6.69 -9.70
N VAL A 441 -27.28 -5.53 -9.53
CA VAL A 441 -27.95 -4.27 -9.22
C VAL A 441 -28.82 -3.83 -10.40
N PHE A 442 -30.06 -3.44 -10.12
CA PHE A 442 -31.09 -3.04 -11.10
C PHE A 442 -31.64 -4.15 -12.01
N GLU A 443 -31.28 -5.41 -11.78
CA GLU A 443 -31.91 -6.54 -12.45
C GLU A 443 -33.32 -6.84 -11.88
N PRO A 444 -34.23 -7.44 -12.66
CA PRO A 444 -35.53 -7.89 -12.15
C PRO A 444 -35.36 -8.89 -10.99
N ASN A 445 -35.90 -8.55 -9.81
CA ASN A 445 -35.80 -9.38 -8.60
C ASN A 445 -36.72 -10.62 -8.67
N ASP A 446 -36.32 -11.62 -9.44
CA ASP A 446 -37.07 -12.87 -9.68
C ASP A 446 -36.25 -14.14 -9.40
N GLU A 447 -36.90 -15.31 -9.47
CA GLU A 447 -36.22 -16.60 -9.23
C GLU A 447 -35.08 -16.89 -10.20
N LYS A 448 -35.11 -16.33 -11.42
CA LYS A 448 -34.03 -16.50 -12.40
C LYS A 448 -32.79 -15.74 -11.95
N LEU A 449 -32.94 -14.49 -11.49
CA LEU A 449 -31.85 -13.73 -10.90
C LEU A 449 -31.25 -14.47 -9.72
N TRP A 450 -32.07 -14.95 -8.78
CA TRP A 450 -31.59 -15.68 -7.61
C TRP A 450 -30.81 -16.94 -8.00
N ALA A 451 -31.29 -17.70 -8.98
CA ALA A 451 -30.60 -18.87 -9.49
C ALA A 451 -29.24 -18.52 -10.11
N ARG A 452 -29.15 -17.41 -10.86
CA ARG A 452 -27.89 -16.91 -11.43
C ARG A 452 -26.92 -16.52 -10.32
N VAL A 453 -27.35 -15.75 -9.32
CA VAL A 453 -26.53 -15.36 -8.15
C VAL A 453 -25.97 -16.60 -7.44
N ARG A 454 -26.84 -17.57 -7.11
CA ARG A 454 -26.38 -18.82 -6.47
C ARG A 454 -25.35 -19.56 -7.32
N ALA A 455 -25.60 -19.70 -8.62
CA ALA A 455 -24.71 -20.43 -9.52
C ALA A 455 -23.32 -19.77 -9.61
N THR A 456 -23.29 -18.45 -9.80
CA THR A 456 -22.04 -17.68 -9.90
C THR A 456 -21.19 -17.78 -8.64
N ILE A 457 -21.80 -17.57 -7.46
CA ILE A 457 -21.10 -17.66 -6.18
C ILE A 457 -20.65 -19.11 -5.90
N THR A 458 -21.50 -20.09 -6.21
CA THR A 458 -21.15 -21.52 -6.05
C THR A 458 -19.95 -21.90 -6.90
N GLN A 459 -19.89 -21.43 -8.16
CA GLN A 459 -18.76 -21.68 -9.05
C GLN A 459 -17.45 -21.07 -8.51
N PHE A 460 -17.52 -19.86 -7.96
CA PHE A 460 -16.38 -19.21 -7.31
C PHE A 460 -15.89 -19.99 -6.10
N LEU A 461 -16.77 -20.27 -5.13
CA LEU A 461 -16.41 -21.00 -3.91
C LEU A 461 -15.93 -22.42 -4.21
N THR A 462 -16.41 -23.04 -5.28
CA THR A 462 -15.89 -24.34 -5.76
C THR A 462 -14.43 -24.24 -6.19
N ARG A 463 -14.01 -23.16 -6.87
CA ARG A 463 -12.58 -22.92 -7.19
C ARG A 463 -11.78 -22.71 -5.91
N VAL A 464 -12.25 -21.85 -5.02
CA VAL A 464 -11.60 -21.58 -3.72
C VAL A 464 -11.43 -22.86 -2.89
N TRP A 465 -12.42 -23.76 -2.90
CA TRP A 465 -12.32 -25.08 -2.27
C TRP A 465 -11.29 -25.99 -2.96
N ARG A 466 -11.30 -26.06 -4.30
CA ARG A 466 -10.32 -26.85 -5.08
C ARG A 466 -8.88 -26.37 -4.87
N ASP A 467 -8.69 -25.09 -4.60
CA ASP A 467 -7.39 -24.49 -4.27
C ASP A 467 -6.94 -24.81 -2.83
N GLY A 468 -7.75 -25.55 -2.06
CA GLY A 468 -7.43 -26.02 -0.71
C GLY A 468 -7.71 -25.00 0.40
N ALA A 469 -8.39 -23.89 0.10
CA ALA A 469 -8.69 -22.86 1.09
C ALA A 469 -9.81 -23.24 2.06
N LEU A 470 -10.75 -24.09 1.62
CA LEU A 470 -11.89 -24.56 2.40
C LEU A 470 -11.73 -26.05 2.76
N MET A 471 -12.19 -26.44 3.93
CA MET A 471 -12.10 -27.82 4.43
C MET A 471 -13.16 -28.73 3.81
N GLY A 472 -13.00 -30.04 3.96
CA GLY A 472 -13.99 -31.03 3.50
C GLY A 472 -13.56 -31.77 2.24
N THR A 473 -14.02 -33.01 2.12
CA THR A 473 -13.77 -33.86 0.94
C THR A 473 -14.79 -33.63 -0.17
N LYS A 474 -15.90 -32.97 0.16
CA LYS A 474 -16.97 -32.56 -0.76
C LYS A 474 -17.26 -31.07 -0.58
N ALA A 475 -17.72 -30.42 -1.65
CA ALA A 475 -18.02 -28.99 -1.64
C ALA A 475 -19.12 -28.62 -0.61
N GLU A 476 -20.10 -29.50 -0.38
CA GLU A 476 -21.21 -29.27 0.54
C GLU A 476 -20.79 -29.30 2.02
N GLU A 477 -19.64 -29.92 2.33
CA GLU A 477 -19.00 -29.86 3.65
C GLU A 477 -18.22 -28.54 3.82
N ALA A 478 -17.77 -27.95 2.71
CA ALA A 478 -16.89 -26.80 2.65
C ALA A 478 -17.65 -25.48 2.69
N PHE A 479 -18.78 -25.39 1.96
CA PHE A 479 -19.58 -24.18 1.88
C PHE A 479 -21.04 -24.46 1.49
N PHE A 480 -21.89 -23.47 1.69
CA PHE A 480 -23.24 -23.42 1.13
C PHE A 480 -23.59 -22.02 0.64
N VAL A 481 -24.48 -21.93 -0.35
CA VAL A 481 -25.02 -20.68 -0.90
C VAL A 481 -26.53 -20.80 -0.98
N LYS A 482 -27.26 -19.96 -0.25
CA LYS A 482 -28.73 -19.89 -0.28
C LYS A 482 -29.18 -18.51 -0.72
N CYS A 483 -29.97 -18.46 -1.77
CA CYS A 483 -30.62 -17.23 -2.25
C CYS A 483 -31.92 -17.68 -2.90
N ASP A 484 -32.98 -17.71 -2.11
CA ASP A 484 -34.32 -18.19 -2.49
C ASP A 484 -35.35 -17.71 -1.44
N ARG A 485 -36.59 -18.20 -1.52
CA ARG A 485 -37.66 -17.86 -0.57
C ARG A 485 -37.38 -18.27 0.88
N THR A 486 -36.36 -19.07 1.16
CA THR A 486 -35.95 -19.40 2.54
C THR A 486 -35.09 -18.31 3.18
N THR A 487 -34.50 -17.42 2.37
CA THR A 487 -33.66 -16.31 2.83
C THR A 487 -34.36 -14.95 2.74
N MET A 488 -35.50 -14.86 2.05
CA MET A 488 -36.22 -13.61 1.78
C MET A 488 -37.72 -13.75 2.04
N THR A 489 -38.29 -12.75 2.70
CA THR A 489 -39.74 -12.60 2.85
C THR A 489 -40.36 -11.89 1.64
N GLN A 490 -41.69 -11.85 1.53
CA GLN A 490 -42.34 -11.06 0.48
C GLN A 490 -42.07 -9.55 0.66
N ASP A 491 -42.01 -9.07 1.91
CA ASP A 491 -41.66 -7.68 2.22
C ASP A 491 -40.23 -7.32 1.74
N ASP A 492 -39.27 -8.24 1.89
CA ASP A 492 -37.92 -8.02 1.36
C ASP A 492 -37.93 -7.81 -0.16
N ILE A 493 -38.69 -8.63 -0.89
CA ILE A 493 -38.80 -8.58 -2.35
C ILE A 493 -39.52 -7.30 -2.79
N ASP A 494 -40.62 -6.95 -2.13
CA ASP A 494 -41.42 -5.75 -2.42
C ASP A 494 -40.60 -4.46 -2.18
N ASN A 495 -39.64 -4.50 -1.24
CA ASN A 495 -38.67 -3.43 -0.98
C ASN A 495 -37.38 -3.56 -1.80
N GLY A 496 -37.33 -4.44 -2.82
CA GLY A 496 -36.20 -4.58 -3.73
C GLY A 496 -34.95 -5.20 -3.13
N ARG A 497 -35.06 -5.91 -1.99
CA ARG A 497 -33.94 -6.60 -1.34
C ARG A 497 -33.76 -8.00 -1.90
N LEU A 498 -32.50 -8.37 -2.15
CA LEU A 498 -32.08 -9.73 -2.45
C LEU A 498 -31.11 -10.17 -1.34
N ILE A 499 -31.47 -11.21 -0.60
CA ILE A 499 -30.68 -11.72 0.52
C ILE A 499 -30.08 -13.07 0.15
N CYS A 500 -28.76 -13.11 -0.01
CA CYS A 500 -27.99 -14.33 -0.22
C CYS A 500 -27.20 -14.69 1.05
N VAL A 501 -27.48 -15.86 1.64
CA VAL A 501 -26.78 -16.37 2.82
C VAL A 501 -25.70 -17.36 2.39
N ILE A 502 -24.47 -17.06 2.75
CA ILE A 502 -23.28 -17.83 2.39
C ILE A 502 -22.61 -18.30 3.67
N GLY A 503 -22.32 -19.59 3.75
CA GLY A 503 -21.49 -20.17 4.81
C GLY A 503 -20.26 -20.82 4.22
N ILE A 504 -19.10 -20.61 4.84
CA ILE A 504 -17.82 -21.22 4.43
C ILE A 504 -17.11 -21.82 5.64
N ALA A 505 -16.34 -22.88 5.41
CA ALA A 505 -15.55 -23.58 6.40
C ALA A 505 -14.05 -23.49 6.02
N PRO A 506 -13.29 -22.53 6.56
CA PRO A 506 -11.89 -22.31 6.19
C PRO A 506 -10.97 -23.37 6.82
N VAL A 507 -9.87 -23.69 6.13
CA VAL A 507 -8.80 -24.52 6.71
C VAL A 507 -8.08 -23.74 7.81
N LYS A 508 -8.00 -24.32 9.01
CA LYS A 508 -7.27 -23.76 10.16
C LYS A 508 -5.83 -24.27 10.21
N PRO A 509 -4.84 -23.44 10.59
CA PRO A 509 -3.45 -23.87 10.67
C PRO A 509 -3.21 -24.81 11.86
N ALA A 510 -2.32 -25.80 11.66
CA ALA A 510 -1.83 -26.66 12.74
C ALA A 510 -0.75 -25.92 13.56
N GLU A 511 -1.19 -25.15 14.56
CA GLU A 511 -0.30 -24.37 15.43
C GLU A 511 0.48 -25.25 16.44
N PHE A 512 -0.13 -26.35 16.90
CA PHE A 512 0.45 -27.28 17.86
C PHE A 512 0.52 -28.68 17.27
N VAL A 513 1.73 -29.24 17.18
CA VAL A 513 1.97 -30.63 16.77
C VAL A 513 2.46 -31.41 17.97
N ILE A 514 1.66 -32.37 18.43
CA ILE A 514 1.94 -33.16 19.64
C ILE A 514 2.23 -34.60 19.23
N PHE A 515 3.50 -35.01 19.32
CA PHE A 515 3.88 -36.40 19.20
C PHE A 515 3.80 -37.06 20.58
N ARG A 516 2.96 -38.09 20.72
CA ARG A 516 2.86 -38.88 21.95
C ARG A 516 3.66 -40.17 21.73
N ILE A 517 4.78 -40.30 22.44
CA ILE A 517 5.65 -41.47 22.38
C ILE A 517 5.42 -42.28 23.66
N ALA A 518 5.01 -43.53 23.51
CA ALA A 518 4.85 -44.47 24.62
C ALA A 518 5.89 -45.59 24.52
N GLN A 519 6.43 -46.01 25.65
CA GLN A 519 7.16 -47.26 25.73
C GLN A 519 6.14 -48.40 25.69
N TRP A 520 6.18 -49.21 24.64
CA TRP A 520 5.30 -50.37 24.46
C TRP A 520 6.06 -51.65 24.78
N SER A 521 5.51 -52.50 25.65
CA SER A 521 6.11 -53.78 26.05
C SER A 521 5.95 -54.90 25.00
N GLY A 522 5.28 -54.64 23.87
CA GLY A 522 5.01 -55.61 22.81
C GLY A 522 3.92 -56.61 23.19
N GLY A 523 2.89 -56.75 22.34
CA GLY A 523 1.83 -57.76 22.48
C GLY A 523 0.41 -57.21 22.33
N SER A 524 -0.21 -57.55 21.20
CA SER A 524 -1.66 -57.47 20.85
C SER A 524 -2.32 -56.09 20.68
N SER A 525 -2.74 -55.87 19.42
CA SER A 525 -3.73 -54.94 18.85
C SER A 525 -3.76 -53.50 19.36
N VAL A 526 -3.12 -52.62 18.59
CA VAL A 526 -3.56 -51.24 18.43
C VAL A 526 -4.93 -51.29 17.74
N THR A 527 -6.02 -51.08 18.48
CA THR A 527 -7.26 -50.62 17.86
C THR A 527 -7.08 -49.15 17.52
N GLU A 528 -7.18 -48.85 16.22
CA GLU A 528 -7.12 -47.52 15.60
C GLU A 528 -8.08 -46.51 16.23
#